data_AF-A0A354RCQ3-F1
#
_entry.id   AF-A0A354RCQ3-F1
#
_cell.length_a   1.000
_cell.length_b   1.000
_cell.length_c   1.000
_cell.angle_alpha   90.00
_cell.angle_beta   90.00
_cell.angle_gamma   90.00
#
_symmetry.space_group_name_H-M   'P 1'
#
loop_
_entity.id
_entity.type
_entity.pdbx_description
1 polymer ?
#
loop_
_entity_poly.entity_id
_entity_poly.type
_entity_poly.pdbx_seq_one_letter_code
_entity_poly.pdbx_strand_id
1 'polypeptide(L)'
;MDNDKNKGSFGISSDRRLRESLHAFFLSLRRTARVRQGAKYCMLAAISIACSWFALFLLDRFWETPSTARGFLSVLGWSGAVWAGYGLSVLILRLSGDSGWLARRMRQAYRAKGERMLGIIEISRERETDDSAFSPRIFEAAQERMENELHSVDHNKIFPRRMLMWPTLSLLFLAFLCAAAFWAYPGLSLNAWERWIRPWDSTERATLTLFSLPPENRFHLLEGESSVLRIPLSKESGFAPKFAVLDSPHEEPFMLRTKSNGG
;
A
#
# COMPACT_ATOMS: atom_id res chain seq x y z
N MET A 1 -11.18 -22.49 -37.30
CA MET A 1 -10.15 -21.87 -36.43
C MET A 1 -10.51 -22.24 -35.02
N ASP A 2 -9.76 -23.21 -34.54
CA ASP A 2 -10.07 -24.07 -33.41
C ASP A 2 -9.55 -23.49 -32.09
N ASN A 3 -10.30 -23.80 -31.04
CA ASN A 3 -9.82 -24.15 -29.71
C ASN A 3 -9.18 -23.04 -28.83
N ASP A 4 -10.02 -22.32 -28.06
CA ASP A 4 -9.56 -21.69 -26.80
C ASP A 4 -10.68 -21.59 -25.75
N LYS A 5 -11.39 -22.69 -25.51
CA LYS A 5 -12.42 -22.77 -24.46
C LYS A 5 -12.33 -24.06 -23.66
N ASN A 6 -11.24 -24.25 -22.92
CA ASN A 6 -11.31 -25.07 -21.70
C ASN A 6 -10.16 -24.78 -20.71
N LYS A 7 -10.23 -23.66 -19.99
CA LYS A 7 -9.39 -23.36 -18.81
C LYS A 7 -10.26 -23.15 -17.57
N GLY A 8 -11.34 -23.93 -17.45
CA GLY A 8 -12.43 -23.70 -16.49
C GLY A 8 -12.56 -24.68 -15.32
N SER A 9 -11.66 -25.66 -15.17
CA SER A 9 -11.67 -26.59 -14.03
C SER A 9 -10.24 -26.93 -13.65
N PHE A 10 -9.64 -26.18 -12.72
CA PHE A 10 -8.16 -26.16 -12.59
C PHE A 10 -7.62 -26.08 -11.15
N GLY A 11 -8.31 -26.58 -10.13
CA GLY A 11 -7.72 -26.50 -8.79
C GLY A 11 -8.31 -27.34 -7.67
N ILE A 12 -9.19 -28.31 -7.93
CA ILE A 12 -9.82 -29.08 -6.83
C ILE A 12 -9.73 -30.61 -7.04
N SER A 13 -9.49 -31.14 -8.25
CA SER A 13 -9.47 -32.60 -8.47
C SER A 13 -8.12 -33.27 -8.26
N SER A 14 -7.00 -32.57 -8.51
CA SER A 14 -5.65 -33.12 -8.76
C SER A 14 -4.95 -33.90 -7.61
N ASP A 15 -5.61 -34.06 -6.46
CA ASP A 15 -4.98 -34.48 -5.19
C ASP A 15 -5.48 -35.82 -4.64
N ARG A 16 -6.49 -36.46 -5.27
CA ARG A 16 -7.13 -37.67 -4.70
C ARG A 16 -6.23 -38.91 -4.62
N ARG A 17 -5.10 -38.93 -5.32
CA ARG A 17 -4.16 -40.08 -5.36
C ARG A 17 -2.79 -39.81 -4.70
N LEU A 18 -2.63 -38.66 -4.04
CA LEU A 18 -1.42 -38.37 -3.25
C LEU A 18 -1.57 -38.93 -1.84
N ARG A 19 -0.47 -39.43 -1.26
CA ARG A 19 -0.41 -39.79 0.16
C ARG A 19 -0.84 -38.61 1.03
N GLU A 20 -1.55 -38.91 2.11
CA GLU A 20 -2.10 -37.90 3.04
C GLU A 20 -1.04 -36.95 3.61
N SER A 21 0.19 -37.45 3.83
CA SER A 21 1.33 -36.67 4.31
C SER A 21 1.78 -35.59 3.32
N LEU A 22 1.75 -35.87 2.02
CA LEU A 22 2.08 -34.90 0.97
C LEU A 22 0.99 -33.81 0.89
N HIS A 23 -0.28 -34.21 0.98
CA HIS A 23 -1.40 -33.26 1.03
C HIS A 23 -1.32 -32.36 2.28
N ALA A 24 -1.06 -32.94 3.45
CA ALA A 24 -0.86 -32.20 4.69
C ALA A 24 0.32 -31.20 4.60
N PHE A 25 1.42 -31.62 3.94
CA PHE A 25 2.55 -30.73 3.67
C PHE A 25 2.14 -29.55 2.77
N PHE A 26 1.44 -29.78 1.66
CA PHE A 26 0.96 -28.69 0.79
C PHE A 26 0.01 -27.74 1.50
N LEU A 27 -0.89 -28.24 2.35
CA LEU A 27 -1.76 -27.42 3.18
C LEU A 27 -0.95 -26.52 4.14
N SER A 28 0.06 -27.08 4.80
CA SER A 28 0.93 -26.31 5.70
C SER A 28 1.74 -25.23 4.96
N LEU A 29 2.21 -25.55 3.75
CA LEU A 29 2.97 -24.64 2.89
C LEU A 29 2.07 -23.53 2.32
N ARG A 30 0.85 -23.89 1.89
CA ARG A 30 -0.22 -22.96 1.50
C ARG A 30 -0.56 -21.98 2.61
N ARG A 31 -0.75 -22.45 3.84
CA ARG A 31 -1.02 -21.59 5.00
C ARG A 31 0.12 -20.62 5.24
N THR A 32 1.36 -21.10 5.20
CA THR A 32 2.55 -20.26 5.36
C THR A 32 2.67 -19.21 4.25
N ALA A 33 2.43 -19.59 3.00
CA ALA A 33 2.43 -18.69 1.86
C ALA A 33 1.36 -17.60 2.00
N ARG A 34 0.12 -17.98 2.34
CA ARG A 34 -0.99 -17.04 2.54
C ARG A 34 -0.71 -16.06 3.66
N VAL A 35 -0.18 -16.52 4.80
CA VAL A 35 0.14 -15.65 5.93
C VAL A 35 1.28 -14.68 5.56
N ARG A 36 2.42 -15.19 5.08
CA ARG A 36 3.61 -14.35 4.84
C ARG A 36 3.45 -13.47 3.62
N GLN A 37 3.11 -14.05 2.48
CA GLN A 37 2.94 -13.28 1.24
C GLN A 37 1.69 -12.40 1.32
N GLY A 38 0.62 -12.86 1.99
CA GLY A 38 -0.56 -12.04 2.23
C GLY A 38 -0.27 -10.84 3.12
N ALA A 39 0.44 -11.04 4.26
CA ALA A 39 0.88 -9.94 5.11
C ALA A 39 1.70 -8.91 4.33
N LYS A 40 2.60 -9.36 3.44
CA LYS A 40 3.36 -8.46 2.56
C LYS A 40 2.45 -7.58 1.71
N TYR A 41 1.43 -8.14 1.04
CA TYR A 41 0.51 -7.36 0.21
C TYR A 41 -0.34 -6.40 1.05
N CYS A 42 -0.81 -6.81 2.23
CA CYS A 42 -1.51 -5.91 3.15
C CYS A 42 -0.63 -4.73 3.58
N MET A 43 0.63 -4.98 3.92
CA MET A 43 1.59 -3.92 4.27
C MET A 43 1.84 -2.97 3.10
N LEU A 44 2.02 -3.50 1.89
CA LEU A 44 2.22 -2.67 0.69
C LEU A 44 1.00 -1.78 0.38
N ALA A 45 -0.22 -2.30 0.56
CA ALA A 45 -1.44 -1.51 0.40
C ALA A 45 -1.49 -0.34 1.41
N ALA A 46 -1.20 -0.63 2.69
CA ALA A 46 -1.17 0.39 3.74
C ALA A 46 -0.07 1.44 3.49
N ILE A 47 1.13 1.02 3.08
CA ILE A 47 2.23 1.93 2.72
C ILE A 47 1.83 2.84 1.57
N SER A 48 1.18 2.31 0.53
CA SER A 48 0.75 3.11 -0.64
C SER A 48 -0.18 4.25 -0.24
N ILE A 49 -1.20 3.95 0.56
CA ILE A 49 -2.17 4.95 1.06
C ILE A 49 -1.47 5.97 1.97
N ALA A 50 -0.74 5.49 2.97
CA ALA A 50 -0.09 6.37 3.94
C ALA A 50 0.97 7.28 3.29
N CYS A 51 1.69 6.78 2.28
CA CYS A 51 2.74 7.55 1.60
C CYS A 51 2.12 8.65 0.75
N SER A 52 1.05 8.32 0.01
CA SER A 52 0.29 9.28 -0.78
C SER A 52 -0.31 10.40 0.09
N TRP A 53 -0.95 10.05 1.20
CA TRP A 53 -1.48 11.04 2.15
C TRP A 53 -0.37 11.90 2.75
N PHE A 54 0.71 11.28 3.23
CA PHE A 54 1.81 11.99 3.88
C PHE A 54 2.53 12.93 2.91
N ALA A 55 2.68 12.52 1.65
CA ALA A 55 3.21 13.39 0.59
C ALA A 55 2.33 14.62 0.38
N LEU A 56 1.00 14.46 0.37
CA LEU A 56 0.09 15.60 0.28
C LEU A 56 0.20 16.52 1.50
N PHE A 57 0.25 15.95 2.70
CA PHE A 57 0.43 16.71 3.95
C PHE A 57 1.70 17.58 3.91
N LEU A 58 2.82 17.04 3.40
CA LEU A 58 4.04 17.80 3.22
C LEU A 58 3.91 18.87 2.13
N LEU A 59 3.31 18.55 0.99
CA LEU A 59 3.14 19.50 -0.12
C LEU A 59 2.28 20.70 0.27
N ASP A 60 1.18 20.46 1.00
CA ASP A 60 0.32 21.52 1.53
C ASP A 60 1.05 22.49 2.45
N ARG A 61 2.20 22.08 3.00
CA ARG A 61 3.03 22.93 3.86
C ARG A 61 3.99 23.84 3.08
N PHE A 62 4.46 23.40 1.91
CA PHE A 62 5.42 24.17 1.13
C PHE A 62 4.76 24.98 0.01
N TRP A 63 3.65 24.50 -0.54
CA TRP A 63 3.01 25.10 -1.71
C TRP A 63 1.48 25.10 -1.63
N GLU A 64 0.87 25.93 -2.46
CA GLU A 64 -0.56 25.80 -2.77
C GLU A 64 -0.76 24.61 -3.69
N THR A 65 -1.15 23.47 -3.13
CA THR A 65 -1.37 22.25 -3.92
C THR A 65 -2.64 22.39 -4.78
N PRO A 66 -2.52 22.44 -6.13
CA PRO A 66 -3.69 22.52 -7.00
C PRO A 66 -4.51 21.23 -6.92
N SER A 67 -5.80 21.30 -7.26
CA SER A 67 -6.71 20.14 -7.25
C SER A 67 -6.22 18.97 -8.12
N THR A 68 -5.53 19.27 -9.22
CA THR A 68 -4.93 18.27 -10.11
C THR A 68 -3.81 17.47 -9.44
N ALA A 69 -2.89 18.16 -8.74
CA ALA A 69 -1.80 17.51 -8.01
C ALA A 69 -2.33 16.68 -6.84
N ARG A 70 -3.33 17.20 -6.12
CA ARG A 70 -4.06 16.44 -5.08
C ARG A 70 -4.66 15.16 -5.68
N GLY A 71 -5.37 15.29 -6.80
CA GLY A 71 -6.02 14.17 -7.48
C GLY A 71 -5.01 13.10 -7.91
N PHE A 72 -3.87 13.52 -8.48
CA PHE A 72 -2.81 12.60 -8.88
C PHE A 72 -2.25 11.81 -7.70
N LEU A 73 -1.96 12.47 -6.57
CA LEU A 73 -1.48 11.80 -5.37
C LEU A 73 -2.50 10.80 -4.84
N SER A 74 -3.76 11.21 -4.69
CA SER A 74 -4.83 10.34 -4.21
C SER A 74 -5.02 9.12 -5.11
N VAL A 75 -5.07 9.32 -6.42
CA VAL A 75 -5.17 8.22 -7.41
C VAL A 75 -3.98 7.28 -7.30
N LEU A 76 -2.76 7.79 -7.16
CA LEU A 76 -1.56 6.97 -7.01
C LEU A 76 -1.59 6.11 -5.74
N GLY A 77 -2.07 6.69 -4.62
CA GLY A 77 -2.24 5.98 -3.36
C GLY A 77 -3.23 4.82 -3.48
N TRP A 78 -4.40 5.10 -4.06
CA TRP A 78 -5.45 4.10 -4.30
C TRP A 78 -5.04 3.06 -5.34
N SER A 79 -4.37 3.44 -6.43
CA SER A 79 -3.93 2.50 -7.47
C SER A 79 -2.93 1.50 -6.93
N GLY A 80 -1.99 1.92 -6.08
CA GLY A 80 -1.06 1.01 -5.41
C GLY A 80 -1.76 0.07 -4.42
N ALA A 81 -2.78 0.54 -3.71
CA ALA A 81 -3.60 -0.30 -2.83
C ALA A 81 -4.42 -1.34 -3.62
N VAL A 82 -5.02 -0.94 -4.74
CA VAL A 82 -5.76 -1.85 -5.64
C VAL A 82 -4.83 -2.88 -6.25
N TRP A 83 -3.64 -2.48 -6.71
CA TRP A 83 -2.64 -3.41 -7.23
C TRP A 83 -2.21 -4.45 -6.19
N ALA A 84 -1.93 -4.01 -4.96
CA ALA A 84 -1.58 -4.91 -3.87
C ALA A 84 -2.75 -5.84 -3.49
N GLY A 85 -3.98 -5.31 -3.46
CA GLY A 85 -5.21 -6.08 -3.24
C GLY A 85 -5.44 -7.13 -4.32
N TYR A 86 -5.25 -6.78 -5.58
CA TYR A 86 -5.30 -7.73 -6.70
C TYR A 86 -4.26 -8.85 -6.53
N GLY A 87 -3.02 -8.50 -6.17
CA GLY A 87 -1.97 -9.48 -5.85
C GLY A 87 -2.37 -10.44 -4.72
N LEU A 88 -3.02 -9.92 -3.67
CA LEU A 88 -3.55 -10.70 -2.56
C LEU A 88 -4.68 -11.64 -3.01
N SER A 89 -5.64 -11.15 -3.79
CA SER A 89 -6.73 -11.95 -4.34
C SER A 89 -6.21 -13.07 -5.24
N VAL A 90 -5.27 -12.76 -6.13
CA VAL A 90 -4.61 -13.73 -7.01
C VAL A 90 -3.86 -14.79 -6.20
N LEU A 91 -3.15 -14.40 -5.14
CA LEU A 91 -2.52 -15.33 -4.21
C LEU A 91 -3.54 -16.27 -3.54
N ILE A 92 -4.61 -15.73 -2.95
CA ILE A 92 -5.58 -16.51 -2.17
C ILE A 92 -6.40 -17.44 -3.07
N LEU A 93 -6.90 -16.91 -4.19
CA LEU A 93 -7.86 -17.59 -5.06
C LEU A 93 -7.20 -18.51 -6.09
N ARG A 94 -6.00 -18.19 -6.57
CA ARG A 94 -5.34 -18.93 -7.65
C ARG A 94 -4.07 -19.63 -7.18
N LEU A 95 -3.01 -18.89 -6.85
CA LEU A 95 -1.68 -19.50 -6.69
C LEU A 95 -1.57 -20.40 -5.48
N SER A 96 -2.18 -20.03 -4.35
CA SER A 96 -2.06 -20.82 -3.13
C SER A 96 -2.82 -22.16 -3.19
N GLY A 97 -3.72 -22.35 -4.16
CA GLY A 97 -4.38 -23.64 -4.42
C GLY A 97 -3.66 -24.51 -5.44
N ASP A 98 -2.68 -23.96 -6.18
CA ASP A 98 -1.91 -24.71 -7.19
C ASP A 98 -0.72 -25.41 -6.52
N SER A 99 -0.84 -26.73 -6.32
CA SER A 99 0.25 -27.58 -5.80
C SER A 99 1.51 -27.50 -6.67
N GLY A 100 1.36 -27.33 -7.99
CA GLY A 100 2.48 -27.11 -8.91
C GLY A 100 3.20 -25.79 -8.66
N TRP A 101 2.48 -24.72 -8.34
CA TRP A 101 3.10 -23.45 -7.94
C TRP A 101 3.89 -23.59 -6.63
N LEU A 102 3.32 -24.30 -5.65
CA LEU A 102 3.99 -24.59 -4.38
C LEU A 102 5.25 -25.43 -4.57
N ALA A 103 5.21 -26.45 -5.43
CA ALA A 103 6.38 -27.25 -5.79
C ALA A 103 7.46 -26.44 -6.52
N ARG A 104 7.07 -25.56 -7.45
CA ARG A 104 8.00 -24.61 -8.09
C ARG A 104 8.65 -23.67 -7.08
N ARG A 105 7.90 -23.21 -6.06
CA ARG A 105 8.47 -22.43 -4.95
C ARG A 105 9.42 -23.25 -4.09
N MET A 106 9.06 -24.48 -3.79
CA MET A 106 9.95 -25.40 -3.07
C MET A 106 11.25 -25.65 -3.85
N ARG A 107 11.19 -25.82 -5.18
CA ARG A 107 12.34 -26.00 -6.07
C ARG A 107 13.33 -24.83 -6.01
N GLN A 108 12.85 -23.61 -5.79
CA GLN A 108 13.73 -22.44 -5.64
C GLN A 108 14.58 -22.50 -4.35
N ALA A 109 14.04 -23.05 -3.26
CA ALA A 109 14.75 -23.18 -1.99
C ALA A 109 15.49 -24.51 -1.84
N TYR A 110 14.93 -25.59 -2.40
CA TYR A 110 15.42 -26.95 -2.33
C TYR A 110 15.34 -27.59 -3.72
N ARG A 111 16.37 -27.35 -4.56
CA ARG A 111 16.38 -27.78 -5.97
C ARG A 111 16.00 -29.25 -6.14
N ALA A 112 16.80 -30.18 -5.63
CA ALA A 112 16.58 -31.62 -5.83
C ALA A 112 15.25 -32.16 -5.24
N LYS A 113 14.77 -31.60 -4.12
CA LYS A 113 13.50 -32.03 -3.51
C LYS A 113 12.31 -31.47 -4.28
N GLY A 114 12.39 -30.22 -4.72
CA GLY A 114 11.35 -29.57 -5.51
C GLY A 114 11.21 -30.14 -6.92
N GLU A 115 12.29 -30.58 -7.58
CA GLU A 115 12.19 -31.30 -8.88
C GLU A 115 11.38 -32.59 -8.74
N ARG A 116 11.69 -33.40 -7.71
CA ARG A 116 10.99 -34.67 -7.47
C ARG A 116 9.52 -34.45 -7.11
N MET A 117 9.26 -33.45 -6.27
CA MET A 117 7.89 -33.05 -5.95
C MET A 117 7.12 -32.60 -7.20
N LEU A 118 7.76 -31.83 -8.08
CA LEU A 118 7.15 -31.40 -9.34
C LEU A 118 6.82 -32.60 -10.24
N GLY A 119 7.74 -33.56 -10.37
CA GLY A 119 7.51 -34.80 -11.13
C GLY A 119 6.37 -35.64 -10.55
N ILE A 120 6.24 -35.74 -9.22
CA ILE A 120 5.12 -36.43 -8.57
C ILE A 120 3.78 -35.76 -8.92
N ILE A 121 3.72 -34.43 -8.96
CA ILE A 121 2.51 -33.68 -9.33
C ILE A 121 2.20 -33.81 -10.83
N GLU A 122 3.23 -33.80 -11.68
CA GLU A 122 3.06 -33.98 -13.12
C GLU A 122 2.48 -35.35 -13.43
N ILE A 123 3.05 -36.41 -12.84
CA ILE A 123 2.54 -37.78 -12.97
C ILE A 123 1.14 -37.92 -12.37
N SER A 124 0.87 -37.32 -11.20
CA SER A 124 -0.47 -37.39 -10.59
C SER A 124 -1.54 -36.77 -11.48
N ARG A 125 -1.20 -35.69 -12.16
CA ARG A 125 -2.10 -34.97 -13.08
C ARG A 125 -2.29 -35.70 -14.41
N GLU A 126 -1.23 -36.25 -14.97
CA GLU A 126 -1.31 -37.02 -16.22
C GLU A 126 -2.16 -38.28 -16.02
N ARG A 127 -2.02 -38.93 -14.85
CA ARG A 127 -2.81 -40.11 -14.46
C ARG A 127 -4.30 -39.84 -14.22
N GLU A 128 -4.71 -38.58 -13.99
CA GLU A 128 -6.12 -38.20 -13.99
C GLU A 128 -6.72 -38.17 -15.40
N THR A 129 -5.89 -37.99 -16.42
CA THR A 129 -6.32 -37.84 -17.81
C THR A 129 -6.13 -39.14 -18.59
N ASP A 130 -5.07 -39.90 -18.30
CA ASP A 130 -4.74 -41.19 -18.92
C ASP A 130 -4.09 -42.14 -17.91
N ASP A 131 -4.78 -43.23 -17.53
CA ASP A 131 -4.30 -44.18 -16.51
C ASP A 131 -3.29 -45.21 -17.08
N SER A 132 -3.01 -45.18 -18.40
CA SER A 132 -2.25 -46.24 -19.09
C SER A 132 -0.73 -46.02 -19.17
N ALA A 133 -0.22 -44.82 -18.88
CA ALA A 133 1.16 -44.44 -19.21
C ALA A 133 2.23 -44.75 -18.13
N PHE A 134 1.86 -45.08 -16.89
CA PHE A 134 2.84 -45.15 -15.77
C PHE A 134 2.72 -46.39 -14.87
N SER A 135 3.87 -46.93 -14.47
CA SER A 135 3.96 -48.02 -13.48
C SER A 135 3.55 -47.53 -12.08
N PRO A 136 2.47 -48.07 -11.48
CA PRO A 136 1.98 -47.63 -10.16
C PRO A 136 3.04 -47.80 -9.06
N ARG A 137 3.84 -48.86 -9.13
CA ARG A 137 4.87 -49.18 -8.13
C ARG A 137 5.99 -48.13 -8.09
N ILE A 138 6.40 -47.61 -9.26
CA ILE A 138 7.44 -46.58 -9.34
C ILE A 138 6.91 -45.27 -8.76
N PHE A 139 5.65 -44.94 -9.04
CA PHE A 139 5.00 -43.75 -8.51
C PHE A 139 4.83 -43.82 -6.98
N GLU A 140 4.41 -44.95 -6.44
CA GLU A 140 4.29 -45.17 -4.99
C GLU A 140 5.65 -45.06 -4.29
N ALA A 141 6.70 -45.67 -4.85
CA ALA A 141 8.06 -45.56 -4.31
C ALA A 141 8.59 -44.12 -4.36
N ALA A 142 8.25 -43.35 -5.39
CA ALA A 142 8.61 -41.93 -5.48
C ALA A 142 7.91 -41.10 -4.40
N GLN A 143 6.63 -41.37 -4.12
CA GLN A 143 5.88 -40.71 -3.05
C GLN A 143 6.45 -41.06 -1.66
N GLU A 144 6.71 -42.33 -1.38
CA GLU A 144 7.30 -42.78 -0.11
C GLU A 144 8.69 -42.17 0.13
N ARG A 145 9.52 -42.11 -0.92
CA ARG A 145 10.81 -41.42 -0.84
C ARG A 145 10.66 -39.93 -0.55
N MET A 146 9.70 -39.27 -1.18
CA MET A 146 9.45 -37.85 -0.93
C MET A 146 8.95 -37.61 0.49
N GLU A 147 8.06 -38.46 1.00
CA GLU A 147 7.53 -38.43 2.36
C GLU A 147 8.65 -38.48 3.40
N ASN A 148 9.58 -39.44 3.28
CA ASN A 148 10.76 -39.54 4.15
C ASN A 148 11.63 -38.27 4.11
N GLU A 149 11.63 -37.58 2.98
CA GLU A 149 12.41 -36.36 2.79
C GLU A 149 11.74 -35.08 3.26
N LEU A 150 10.41 -35.08 3.48
CA LEU A 150 9.64 -33.91 3.92
C LEU A 150 10.08 -33.42 5.30
N HIS A 151 10.47 -34.32 6.20
CA HIS A 151 10.90 -33.97 7.56
C HIS A 151 12.10 -33.02 7.59
N SER A 152 12.91 -33.01 6.53
CA SER A 152 14.09 -32.13 6.41
C SER A 152 13.80 -30.76 5.76
N VAL A 153 12.55 -30.52 5.33
CA VAL A 153 12.16 -29.31 4.60
C VAL A 153 11.64 -28.26 5.58
N ASP A 154 12.34 -27.13 5.63
CA ASP A 154 11.94 -25.99 6.45
C ASP A 154 11.16 -24.96 5.61
N HIS A 155 9.91 -24.70 5.99
CA HIS A 155 9.04 -23.69 5.39
C HIS A 155 9.65 -22.28 5.43
N ASN A 156 10.53 -21.98 6.39
CA ASN A 156 11.24 -20.70 6.46
C ASN A 156 12.24 -20.52 5.34
N LYS A 157 12.81 -21.59 4.78
CA LYS A 157 13.65 -21.45 3.58
C LYS A 157 12.84 -21.19 2.32
N ILE A 158 11.63 -21.75 2.23
CA ILE A 158 10.74 -21.56 1.08
C ILE A 158 10.09 -20.17 1.10
N PHE A 159 9.60 -19.74 2.26
CA PHE A 159 8.99 -18.42 2.45
C PHE A 159 9.73 -17.66 3.57
N PRO A 160 10.90 -17.07 3.32
CA PRO A 160 11.72 -16.45 4.36
C PRO A 160 11.02 -15.28 5.05
N ARG A 161 11.07 -15.26 6.39
CA ARG A 161 10.54 -14.12 7.19
C ARG A 161 11.19 -12.79 6.81
N ARG A 162 12.44 -12.81 6.33
CA ARG A 162 13.16 -11.63 5.84
C ARG A 162 12.42 -10.89 4.72
N MET A 163 11.53 -11.55 3.98
CA MET A 163 10.70 -10.88 2.96
C MET A 163 9.75 -9.82 3.56
N LEU A 164 9.42 -9.95 4.85
CA LEU A 164 8.58 -9.01 5.58
C LEU A 164 9.38 -7.89 6.25
N MET A 165 10.70 -8.03 6.37
CA MET A 165 11.52 -7.09 7.12
C MET A 165 11.40 -5.67 6.57
N TRP A 166 11.58 -5.50 5.26
CA TRP A 166 11.52 -4.19 4.61
C TRP A 166 10.11 -3.58 4.60
N PRO A 167 9.04 -4.28 4.17
CA PRO A 167 7.68 -3.76 4.28
C PRO A 167 7.29 -3.38 5.72
N THR A 168 7.65 -4.20 6.72
CA THR A 168 7.37 -3.89 8.12
C THR A 168 8.10 -2.62 8.55
N LEU A 169 9.40 -2.50 8.25
CA LEU A 169 10.18 -1.33 8.64
C LEU A 169 9.65 -0.05 7.96
N SER A 170 9.34 -0.11 6.66
CA SER A 170 8.76 1.02 5.92
C SER A 170 7.39 1.42 6.48
N LEU A 171 6.53 0.45 6.80
CA LEU A 171 5.22 0.72 7.38
C LEU A 171 5.34 1.35 8.77
N LEU A 172 6.22 0.82 9.63
CA LEU A 172 6.46 1.37 10.96
C LEU A 172 7.00 2.79 10.90
N PHE A 173 7.98 3.04 10.03
CA PHE A 173 8.55 4.37 9.83
C PHE A 173 7.48 5.37 9.36
N LEU A 174 6.69 4.98 8.35
CA LEU A 174 5.65 5.85 7.81
C LEU A 174 4.49 6.06 8.80
N ALA A 175 4.09 5.03 9.53
CA ALA A 175 3.10 5.14 10.60
C ALA A 175 3.58 6.08 11.71
N PHE A 176 4.87 6.02 12.08
CA PHE A 176 5.48 6.96 13.02
C PHE A 176 5.41 8.40 12.51
N LEU A 177 5.74 8.65 11.24
CA LEU A 177 5.65 9.98 10.64
C LEU A 177 4.21 10.51 10.62
N CYS A 178 3.23 9.68 10.23
CA CYS A 178 1.84 10.07 10.25
C CYS A 178 1.37 10.36 11.69
N ALA A 179 1.71 9.50 12.66
CA ALA A 179 1.37 9.72 14.06
C ALA A 179 2.01 11.00 14.62
N ALA A 180 3.27 11.28 14.29
CA ALA A 180 3.95 12.51 14.68
C ALA A 180 3.26 13.75 14.08
N ALA A 181 2.80 13.69 12.83
CA ALA A 181 2.04 14.77 12.20
C ALA A 181 0.70 15.03 12.92
N PHE A 182 -0.06 13.98 13.21
CA PHE A 182 -1.33 14.09 13.95
C PHE A 182 -1.13 14.58 15.39
N TRP A 183 -0.07 14.15 16.06
CA TRP A 183 0.26 14.60 17.42
C TRP A 183 0.65 16.08 17.46
N ALA A 184 1.52 16.52 16.53
CA ALA A 184 2.00 17.89 16.50
C ALA A 184 0.96 18.88 15.95
N TYR A 185 0.18 18.46 14.93
CA TYR A 185 -0.73 19.32 14.18
C TYR A 185 -2.03 18.58 13.81
N PRO A 186 -2.92 18.32 14.78
CA PRO A 186 -4.13 17.53 14.54
C PRO A 186 -5.07 18.18 13.51
N GLY A 187 -5.31 19.49 13.61
CA GLY A 187 -6.19 20.21 12.66
C GLY A 187 -5.65 20.22 11.23
N LEU A 188 -4.33 20.40 11.06
CA LEU A 188 -3.70 20.37 9.74
C LEU A 188 -3.71 18.96 9.13
N SER A 189 -3.51 17.94 9.97
CA SER A 189 -3.51 16.55 9.53
C SER A 189 -4.92 16.12 9.08
N LEU A 190 -5.96 16.55 9.79
CA LEU A 190 -7.35 16.34 9.39
C LEU A 190 -7.71 17.08 8.10
N ASN A 191 -7.28 18.34 7.95
CA ASN A 191 -7.49 19.09 6.71
C ASN A 191 -6.81 18.42 5.51
N ALA A 192 -5.56 17.98 5.66
CA ALA A 192 -4.85 17.25 4.61
C ALA A 192 -5.56 15.92 4.28
N TRP A 193 -6.09 15.22 5.28
CA TRP A 193 -6.89 14.01 5.08
C TRP A 193 -8.16 14.26 4.28
N GLU A 194 -8.94 15.28 4.63
CA GLU A 194 -10.15 15.66 3.89
C GLU A 194 -9.85 16.01 2.43
N ARG A 195 -8.81 16.84 2.23
CA ARG A 195 -8.33 17.23 0.90
C ARG A 195 -7.77 16.05 0.11
N TRP A 196 -7.24 15.02 0.77
CA TRP A 196 -6.75 13.79 0.13
C TRP A 196 -7.90 12.89 -0.34
N ILE A 197 -8.95 12.70 0.47
CA ILE A 197 -10.11 11.88 0.09
C ILE A 197 -10.94 12.57 -0.99
N ARG A 198 -11.04 13.91 -0.93
CA ARG A 198 -11.83 14.73 -1.85
C ARG A 198 -10.94 15.74 -2.59
N PRO A 199 -10.07 15.29 -3.49
CA PRO A 199 -9.04 16.16 -4.07
C PRO A 199 -9.58 17.25 -5.01
N TRP A 200 -10.79 17.06 -5.55
CA TRP A 200 -11.44 18.04 -6.43
C TRP A 200 -12.41 18.97 -5.71
N ASP A 201 -12.61 18.78 -4.41
CA ASP A 201 -13.47 19.66 -3.63
C ASP A 201 -12.75 20.98 -3.33
N SER A 202 -13.55 22.04 -3.14
CA SER A 202 -13.07 23.40 -2.83
C SER A 202 -12.75 23.58 -1.35
N THR A 203 -12.32 22.51 -0.68
CA THR A 203 -11.92 22.54 0.72
C THR A 203 -10.74 23.47 0.91
N GLU A 204 -10.92 24.49 1.74
CA GLU A 204 -9.88 25.47 2.06
C GLU A 204 -8.68 24.80 2.74
N ARG A 205 -7.48 25.29 2.39
CA ARG A 205 -6.23 24.84 3.01
C ARG A 205 -6.14 25.44 4.41
N ALA A 206 -6.04 24.58 5.42
CA ALA A 206 -5.73 25.03 6.77
C ALA A 206 -4.26 25.46 6.85
N THR A 207 -4.02 26.68 7.35
CA THR A 207 -2.68 27.24 7.58
C THR A 207 -2.41 27.38 9.07
N LEU A 208 -1.13 27.39 9.48
CA LEU A 208 -0.78 27.69 10.88
C LEU A 208 -0.97 29.16 11.24
N THR A 209 -1.00 30.03 10.24
CA THR A 209 -1.16 31.46 10.43
C THR A 209 -2.56 31.84 9.98
N LEU A 210 -3.33 32.38 10.92
CA LEU A 210 -4.69 32.85 10.71
C LEU A 210 -4.76 34.33 11.01
N PHE A 211 -5.35 35.10 10.10
CA PHE A 211 -5.61 36.52 10.33
C PHE A 211 -6.98 36.69 11.00
N SER A 212 -7.07 37.63 11.94
CA SER A 212 -8.33 38.07 12.52
C SER A 212 -8.91 39.16 11.64
N LEU A 213 -9.59 38.74 10.57
CA LEU A 213 -10.20 39.64 9.59
C LEU A 213 -11.57 40.15 10.06
N PRO A 214 -11.97 41.36 9.67
CA PRO A 214 -13.34 41.87 9.90
C PRO A 214 -14.38 41.05 9.13
N PRO A 215 -15.68 41.15 9.50
CA PRO A 215 -16.77 40.47 8.80
C PRO A 215 -16.72 40.73 7.28
N GLU A 216 -16.98 39.69 6.49
CA GLU A 216 -16.95 39.71 5.01
C GLU A 216 -15.57 39.93 4.38
N ASN A 217 -14.47 39.93 5.15
CA ASN A 217 -13.11 40.22 4.66
C ASN A 217 -13.02 41.57 3.93
N ARG A 218 -13.85 42.55 4.35
CA ARG A 218 -13.92 43.89 3.75
C ARG A 218 -13.38 44.94 4.70
N PHE A 219 -12.63 45.88 4.13
CA PHE A 219 -12.13 47.05 4.83
C PHE A 219 -12.74 48.29 4.16
N HIS A 220 -13.27 49.20 4.96
CA HIS A 220 -13.76 50.49 4.50
C HIS A 220 -12.67 51.54 4.73
N LEU A 221 -12.20 52.15 3.65
CA LEU A 221 -11.16 53.18 3.67
C LEU A 221 -11.73 54.47 3.08
N LEU A 222 -11.27 55.61 3.60
CA LEU A 222 -11.64 56.91 3.06
C LEU A 222 -10.84 57.17 1.77
N GLU A 223 -11.56 57.51 0.71
CA GLU A 223 -10.96 57.78 -0.61
C GLU A 223 -10.12 59.06 -0.55
N GLY A 224 -8.87 58.98 -1.04
CA GLY A 224 -7.92 60.10 -1.03
C GLY A 224 -7.16 60.33 0.29
N GLU A 225 -7.42 59.54 1.34
CA GLU A 225 -6.73 59.66 2.64
C GLU A 225 -5.81 58.47 2.94
N SER A 226 -4.64 58.74 3.54
CA SER A 226 -3.74 57.69 4.01
C SER A 226 -4.30 57.02 5.26
N SER A 227 -4.68 55.75 5.15
CA SER A 227 -5.23 54.95 6.25
C SER A 227 -4.28 53.83 6.67
N VAL A 228 -4.09 53.63 7.98
CA VAL A 228 -3.27 52.53 8.50
C VAL A 228 -4.15 51.33 8.82
N LEU A 229 -4.06 50.28 8.00
CA LEU A 229 -4.74 49.02 8.24
C LEU A 229 -3.97 48.15 9.23
N ARG A 230 -4.63 47.70 10.30
CA ARG A 230 -4.08 46.72 11.24
C ARG A 230 -4.79 45.40 11.05
N ILE A 231 -4.06 44.39 10.58
CA ILE A 231 -4.55 43.03 10.45
C ILE A 231 -3.89 42.19 11.57
N PRO A 232 -4.53 42.04 12.73
CA PRO A 232 -3.99 41.21 13.78
C PRO A 232 -4.06 39.72 13.40
N LEU A 233 -3.17 38.93 13.97
CA LEU A 233 -3.28 37.47 13.93
C LEU A 233 -4.43 37.03 14.86
N SER A 234 -5.13 35.98 14.47
CA SER A 234 -6.09 35.30 15.34
C SER A 234 -5.38 34.71 16.56
N LYS A 235 -6.08 34.66 17.69
CA LYS A 235 -5.59 33.96 18.91
C LYS A 235 -5.41 32.46 18.69
N GLU A 236 -6.07 31.90 17.69
CA GLU A 236 -5.98 30.50 17.29
C GLU A 236 -4.81 30.22 16.32
N SER A 237 -4.05 31.26 15.95
CA SER A 237 -2.89 31.13 15.07
C SER A 237 -1.79 30.32 15.77
N GLY A 238 -1.48 29.13 15.23
CA GLY A 238 -0.42 28.26 15.74
C GLY A 238 0.99 28.73 15.40
N PHE A 239 1.14 29.70 14.48
CA PHE A 239 2.43 30.30 14.12
C PHE A 239 2.29 31.80 13.82
N ALA A 240 3.21 32.60 14.39
CA ALA A 240 3.31 34.02 14.15
C ALA A 240 4.54 34.32 13.25
N PRO A 241 4.35 34.66 11.96
CA PRO A 241 5.45 34.97 11.07
C PRO A 241 6.11 36.31 11.45
N LYS A 242 7.43 36.42 11.21
CA LYS A 242 8.20 37.65 11.48
C LYS A 242 7.94 38.77 10.49
N PHE A 243 7.52 38.42 9.27
CA PHE A 243 7.25 39.34 8.18
C PHE A 243 6.06 38.84 7.37
N ALA A 244 5.37 39.76 6.71
CA ALA A 244 4.33 39.48 5.74
C ALA A 244 4.62 40.33 4.49
N VAL A 245 4.28 39.82 3.33
CA VAL A 245 4.34 40.55 2.06
C VAL A 245 2.91 40.66 1.57
N LEU A 246 2.50 41.87 1.20
CA LEU A 246 1.24 42.10 0.51
C LEU A 246 1.54 42.10 -0.99
N ASP A 247 0.93 41.16 -1.71
CA ASP A 247 0.96 41.13 -3.16
C ASP A 247 -0.32 41.78 -3.69
N SER A 248 -0.19 42.85 -4.47
CA SER A 248 -1.33 43.60 -5.02
C SER A 248 -1.24 43.55 -6.55
N PRO A 249 -2.29 43.06 -7.24
CA PRO A 249 -2.31 43.03 -8.70
C PRO A 249 -2.42 44.43 -9.34
N HIS A 250 -2.76 45.45 -8.54
CA HIS A 250 -2.78 46.86 -8.97
C HIS A 250 -1.60 47.59 -8.31
N GLU A 251 -0.88 48.39 -9.10
CA GLU A 251 0.26 49.26 -8.70
C GLU A 251 -0.11 50.38 -7.71
N GLU A 252 -1.17 50.23 -6.93
CA GLU A 252 -1.49 51.19 -5.88
C GLU A 252 -0.48 51.07 -4.72
N PRO A 253 0.01 52.20 -4.17
CA PRO A 253 1.11 52.21 -3.23
C PRO A 253 0.68 51.79 -1.82
N PHE A 254 0.53 50.49 -1.60
CA PHE A 254 0.46 49.93 -0.25
C PHE A 254 1.85 49.94 0.38
N MET A 255 2.13 50.91 1.26
CA MET A 255 3.33 50.88 2.08
C MET A 255 3.15 49.94 3.27
N LEU A 256 3.76 48.76 3.19
CA LEU A 256 3.78 47.79 4.29
C LEU A 256 4.59 48.35 5.48
N ARG A 257 3.89 48.74 6.55
CA ARG A 257 4.51 49.13 7.82
C ARG A 257 4.49 47.97 8.80
N THR A 258 5.52 47.12 8.74
CA THR A 258 5.70 46.07 9.76
C THR A 258 6.17 46.71 11.06
N LYS A 259 5.35 46.65 12.12
CA LYS A 259 5.89 46.75 13.47
C LYS A 259 6.53 45.41 13.80
N SER A 260 7.85 45.36 13.86
CA SER A 260 8.57 44.31 14.58
C SER A 260 7.97 44.23 15.99
N ASN A 261 7.14 43.20 16.22
CA ASN A 261 6.45 42.89 17.47
C ASN A 261 5.52 44.00 18.01
N GLY A 262 4.22 43.73 17.96
CA GLY A 262 3.26 44.44 18.81
C GLY A 262 3.41 43.94 20.24
N GLY A 263 4.21 44.65 21.04
CA GLY A 263 4.52 44.32 22.44
C GLY A 263 6.01 44.08 22.65
#